data_AF-A0A090WBA1-F1
#
_entry.id   AF-A0A090WBA1-F1
#
_cell.length_a   1.000
_cell.length_b   1.000
_cell.length_c   1.000
_cell.angle_alpha   90.00
_cell.angle_beta   90.00
_cell.angle_gamma   90.00
#
_symmetry.space_group_name_H-M   'P 1'
#
loop_
_entity.id
_entity.type
_entity.pdbx_description
1 polymer ?
#
loop_
_entity_poly.entity_id
_entity_poly.type
_entity_poly.pdbx_seq_one_letter_code
_entity_poly.pdbx_strand_id
1 'polypeptide(L)' 'MGTWRAAINLKCNPEKAIELREEYDGTVIGGYHSNKKHWNTIFIDKAMEASELKKWIDHSYELVIEKLTRAQKEDLKNL' A
#
# COMPACT_ATOMS: atom_id res chain seq x y z
N MET A 1 -22.38 -17.43 -4.98
CA MET A 1 -20.97 -17.84 -4.76
C MET A 1 -20.19 -16.56 -4.55
N GLY A 2 -19.64 -16.33 -3.35
CA GLY A 2 -18.91 -15.08 -3.07
C GLY A 2 -17.63 -15.04 -3.87
N THR A 3 -17.45 -14.02 -4.70
CA THR A 3 -16.19 -13.80 -5.43
C THR A 3 -15.17 -13.22 -4.46
N TRP A 4 -14.18 -14.01 -4.05
CA TRP A 4 -13.03 -13.50 -3.34
C TRP A 4 -12.27 -12.53 -4.25
N ARG A 5 -12.09 -11.28 -3.79
CA ARG A 5 -11.27 -10.29 -4.49
C ARG A 5 -9.86 -10.36 -3.93
N ALA A 6 -8.88 -10.58 -4.80
CA ALA A 6 -7.48 -10.45 -4.43
C ALA A 6 -7.20 -8.98 -4.05
N ALA A 7 -6.52 -8.77 -2.93
CA ALA A 7 -6.22 -7.45 -2.42
C ALA A 7 -4.86 -7.44 -1.73
N ILE A 8 -4.22 -6.28 -1.72
CA ILE A 8 -2.97 -6.02 -1.00
C ILE A 8 -3.15 -4.84 -0.06
N ASN A 9 -2.47 -4.89 1.08
CA ASN A 9 -2.52 -3.83 2.08
C ASN A 9 -1.18 -3.10 2.11
N LEU A 10 -1.19 -1.82 1.73
CA LEU A 10 0.00 -1.02 1.51
C LEU A 10 0.04 0.18 2.45
N LYS A 11 1.23 0.49 2.95
CA LYS A 11 1.48 1.66 3.77
C LYS A 11 1.47 2.90 2.87
N CYS A 12 0.91 3.99 3.36
CA CYS A 12 0.81 5.23 2.63
C CYS A 12 1.04 6.44 3.55
N ASN A 13 1.45 7.56 2.94
CA ASN A 13 1.47 8.84 3.63
C ASN A 13 0.00 9.25 3.87
N PRO A 14 -0.37 9.77 5.07
CA PRO A 14 -1.77 10.12 5.37
C PRO A 14 -2.45 11.06 4.38
N GLU A 15 -1.73 12.02 3.81
CA GLU A 15 -2.28 12.99 2.85
C GLU A 15 -2.58 12.29 1.52
N LYS A 16 -1.56 11.62 0.96
CA LYS A 16 -1.71 10.78 -0.25
C LYS A 16 -2.74 9.66 -0.10
N ALA A 17 -2.94 9.15 1.13
CA ALA A 17 -3.87 8.06 1.38
C ALA A 17 -5.32 8.45 1.15
N ILE A 18 -5.66 9.73 1.39
CA ILE A 18 -7.00 10.27 1.15
C ILE A 18 -7.20 10.45 -0.35
N GLU A 19 -6.27 11.16 -1.01
CA GLU A 19 -6.28 11.39 -2.47
C GLU A 19 -6.41 10.09 -3.25
N LEU A 20 -5.62 9.06 -2.89
CA LEU A 20 -5.65 7.77 -3.57
C LEU A 20 -7.00 7.04 -3.46
N ARG A 21 -7.72 7.21 -2.34
CA ARG A 21 -9.05 6.62 -2.16
C ARG A 21 -10.10 7.36 -2.97
N GLU A 22 -9.96 8.68 -3.09
CA GLU A 22 -10.86 9.51 -3.89
C GLU A 22 -10.67 9.24 -5.39
N GLU A 23 -9.42 9.08 -5.85
CA GLU A 23 -9.12 8.80 -7.25
C GLU A 23 -9.59 7.40 -7.70
N TYR A 24 -9.44 6.39 -6.83
CA TYR A 24 -9.79 5.00 -7.13
C TYR A 24 -10.90 4.46 -6.23
N ASP A 25 -12.02 5.20 -6.14
CA ASP A 25 -13.15 4.82 -5.30
C ASP A 25 -13.65 3.38 -5.60
N GLY A 26 -13.96 2.63 -4.54
CA GLY A 26 -14.33 1.21 -4.61
C GLY A 26 -13.20 0.22 -4.95
N THR A 27 -12.06 0.70 -5.47
CA THR A 27 -10.84 -0.08 -5.74
C THR A 27 -9.82 0.06 -4.62
N VAL A 28 -9.69 1.27 -4.07
CA VAL A 28 -8.83 1.58 -2.93
C VAL A 28 -9.70 1.96 -1.74
N ILE A 29 -9.53 1.24 -0.63
CA ILE A 29 -10.24 1.52 0.63
C ILE A 29 -9.25 1.70 1.78
N GLY A 30 -9.75 2.18 2.92
CA GLY A 30 -8.95 2.22 4.14
C GLY A 30 -8.47 0.84 4.55
N GLY A 31 -7.22 0.75 5.01
CA GLY A 31 -6.55 -0.51 5.34
C GLY A 31 -7.40 -1.46 6.19
N TYR A 32 -7.71 -2.63 5.63
CA TYR A 32 -8.41 -3.71 6.30
C TYR A 32 -7.52 -4.27 7.43
N HIS A 33 -8.08 -4.44 8.64
CA HIS A 33 -7.36 -4.81 9.87
C HIS A 33 -6.13 -3.95 10.22
N SER A 34 -5.99 -2.75 9.63
CA SER A 34 -4.83 -1.87 9.81
C SER A 34 -5.24 -0.44 10.15
N ASN A 35 -4.26 0.39 10.52
CA ASN A 35 -4.50 1.80 10.80
C ASN A 35 -4.85 2.54 9.49
N LYS A 36 -6.13 2.86 9.32
CA LYS A 36 -6.70 3.52 8.14
C LYS A 36 -6.15 4.94 7.90
N LYS A 37 -5.38 5.52 8.82
CA LYS A 37 -4.63 6.76 8.56
C LYS A 37 -3.39 6.52 7.72
N HIS A 38 -2.76 5.35 7.84
CA HIS A 38 -1.45 5.06 7.27
C HIS A 38 -1.45 3.89 6.29
N TRP A 39 -2.59 3.24 6.09
CA TRP A 39 -2.69 2.02 5.29
C TRP A 39 -3.91 2.05 4.39
N ASN A 40 -3.74 1.52 3.18
CA ASN A 40 -4.76 1.35 2.16
C ASN A 40 -4.83 -0.12 1.76
N THR A 41 -6.04 -0.63 1.57
CA THR A 41 -6.26 -1.91 0.89
C THR A 41 -6.63 -1.62 -0.55
N ILE A 42 -5.86 -2.18 -1.49
CA ILE A 42 -6.05 -2.02 -2.93
C ILE A 42 -6.51 -3.36 -3.49
N PHE A 43 -7.66 -3.38 -4.16
CA PHE A 43 -8.15 -4.53 -4.89
C PHE A 43 -7.44 -4.65 -6.25
N ILE A 44 -7.07 -5.87 -6.62
CA ILE A 44 -6.38 -6.15 -7.90
C ILE A 44 -7.44 -6.57 -8.93
N ASP A 45 -8.16 -5.60 -9.47
CA ASP A 45 -9.35 -5.80 -10.31
C ASP A 45 -9.30 -5.09 -11.67
N LYS A 46 -8.10 -4.68 -12.10
CA LYS A 46 -7.83 -3.94 -13.36
C LYS A 46 -8.34 -2.50 -13.42
N ALA A 47 -8.91 -1.96 -12.34
CA ALA A 47 -9.22 -0.52 -12.27
C ALA A 47 -7.96 0.35 -12.10
N MET A 48 -6.87 -0.23 -11.59
CA MET A 48 -5.56 0.40 -11.51
C MET A 48 -4.57 -0.36 -12.40
N GLU A 49 -3.87 0.37 -13.26
CA GLU A 49 -2.82 -0.18 -14.11
C GLU A 49 -1.68 -0.77 -13.28
N ALA A 50 -1.06 -1.85 -13.77
CA ALA A 50 -0.03 -2.56 -13.02
C ALA A 50 1.20 -1.67 -12.72
N SER A 51 1.53 -0.75 -13.62
CA SER A 51 2.61 0.22 -13.43
C SER A 51 2.32 1.20 -12.28
N GLU A 52 1.06 1.63 -12.14
CA GLU A 52 0.62 2.50 -11.05
C GLU A 52 0.60 1.75 -9.73
N LEU A 53 0.05 0.53 -9.71
CA LEU A 53 0.09 -0.33 -8.53
C LEU A 53 1.52 -0.56 -8.03
N LYS A 54 2.47 -0.76 -8.95
CA LYS A 54 3.89 -0.91 -8.60
C LYS A 54 4.45 0.34 -7.91
N LYS A 55 4.08 1.56 -8.33
CA LYS A 55 4.51 2.79 -7.65
C LYS A 55 4.04 2.83 -6.21
N TRP A 56 2.82 2.39 -5.93
CA TRP A 56 2.29 2.33 -4.56
C TRP A 56 2.95 1.24 -3.70
N ILE A 57 3.35 0.12 -4.32
CA ILE A 57 4.17 -0.90 -3.66
C ILE A 57 5.54 -0.33 -3.28
N ASP A 58 6.22 0.33 -4.22
CA ASP A 58 7.52 0.95 -4.01
C ASP A 58 7.44 2.04 -2.92
N HIS A 59 6.42 2.91 -2.98
CA HIS A 59 6.14 3.93 -1.95
C HIS A 59 5.91 3.33 -0.56
N SER A 60 5.14 2.25 -0.47
CA SER A 60 4.92 1.53 0.79
C SER A 60 6.22 0.96 1.36
N TYR A 61 7.06 0.38 0.49
CA TYR A 61 8.35 -0.19 0.86
C TYR A 61 9.31 0.89 1.38
N GLU A 62 9.40 2.03 0.70
CA GLU A 62 10.21 3.18 1.13
C GLU A 62 9.80 3.68 2.53
N LEU A 63 8.50 3.88 2.78
CA LEU A 63 7.98 4.29 4.10
C LEU A 63 8.25 3.27 5.22
N VAL A 64 8.39 1.98 4.88
CA VAL A 64 8.79 0.95 5.83
C VAL A 64 10.28 1.07 6.11
N ILE A 65 11.12 1.14 5.06
CA ILE A 65 12.57 1.30 5.19
C ILE A 65 12.91 2.52 6.01
N GLU A 66 12.29 3.67 5.76
CA GLU A 66 12.60 4.93 6.46
C GLU A 66 12.54 4.77 7.99
N LYS A 67 11.60 3.96 8.48
CA LYS A 67 11.38 3.70 9.91
C LYS A 67 12.26 2.61 10.51
N LEU A 68 13.02 1.88 9.69
CA LEU A 68 13.96 0.88 10.18
C LEU A 68 15.16 1.53 10.87
N THR A 69 15.65 0.87 11.92
CA THR A 69 16.91 1.26 12.56
C THR A 69 18.09 1.06 11.62
N ARG A 70 19.23 1.66 11.94
CA ARG A 70 20.46 1.48 11.14
C ARG A 70 20.85 0.00 11.02
N ALA A 71 20.80 -0.75 12.11
CA ALA A 71 21.09 -2.17 12.12
C ALA A 71 20.15 -2.96 11.17
N GLN A 72 18.84 -2.72 11.26
CA GLN A 72 17.87 -3.36 10.37
C GLN A 72 18.09 -3.00 8.89
N LYS A 73 18.50 -1.76 8.59
CA LYS A 73 18.85 -1.34 7.23
C LYS A 73 20.14 -2.01 6.73
N GLU A 74 21.09 -2.28 7.62
CA GLU A 74 22.32 -3.01 7.29
C GLU A 74 21.99 -4.48 7.01
N ASP A 75 21.16 -5.12 7.82
CA ASP A 75 20.67 -6.49 7.58
C ASP A 75 19.96 -6.61 6.21
N LEU A 76 19.10 -5.64 5.87
CA LEU A 76 18.39 -5.61 4.60
C LEU A 76 19.31 -5.53 3.37
N LYS A 77 20.49 -4.89 3.49
CA LYS A 77 21.47 -4.79 2.39
C LYS A 77 22.19 -6.12 2.12
N ASN A 78 22.12 -7.05 3.06
CA ASN A 78 22.80 -8.35 3.00
C ASN A 78 21.84 -9.50 2.63
N LEU A 79 20.59 -9.20 2.27
CA LEU A 79 19.61 -10.14 1.68
C LEU A 79 19.90 -10.38 0.20
#